data_AF-A0A850LRC9-F1
#
_entry.id   AF-A0A850LRC9-F1
#
_cell.length_a   1.000
_cell.length_b   1.000
_cell.length_c   1.000
_cell.angle_alpha   90.00
_cell.angle_beta   90.00
_cell.angle_gamma   90.00
#
_symmetry.space_group_name_H-M   'P 1'
#
loop_
_entity.id
_entity.type
_entity.pdbx_description
1 polymer ?
#
loop_
_entity_poly.entity_id
_entity_poly.type
_entity_poly.pdbx_seq_one_letter_code
_entity_poly.pdbx_strand_id
1 'polypeptide(L)'
;MVLEEQSKKRWDEIFRDEKKSKIFLSGIQDGMPKFAEICKKNKFKRILDLACGSGRHILYLVKSGFEVNGLDFSNEGIKKAKSQLEEKKLHAELVISSMYKKFPYNDKLFDAVICIRAIHHNLISKIRIAIKEIERVLKPNGLIFITVPKKRSKKEVPKERQFGIKYIASRTYIILGGEEKDVPHYSFNKKLLYKEFGNFEIQKFWIDDLVHYCFIGKLRK
;
A
#
# COMPACT_ATOMS: atom_id res chain seq x y z
N MET A 1 -4.92 -10.28 -16.33
CA MET A 1 -4.54 -9.18 -17.24
C MET A 1 -5.67 -8.15 -17.27
N VAL A 2 -6.88 -8.52 -17.69
CA VAL A 2 -8.06 -7.63 -17.76
C VAL A 2 -8.38 -6.87 -16.46
N LEU A 3 -8.48 -7.55 -15.31
CA LEU A 3 -8.82 -6.89 -14.03
C LEU A 3 -7.81 -5.83 -13.59
N GLU A 4 -6.54 -6.03 -13.91
CA GLU A 4 -5.45 -5.16 -13.47
C GLU A 4 -5.36 -3.92 -14.36
N GLU A 5 -5.55 -4.08 -15.66
CA GLU A 5 -5.66 -2.97 -16.61
C GLU A 5 -6.87 -2.09 -16.31
N GLN A 6 -8.02 -2.71 -16.01
CA GLN A 6 -9.21 -2.00 -15.55
C GLN A 6 -8.95 -1.24 -14.25
N SER A 7 -8.28 -1.88 -13.28
CA SER A 7 -7.91 -1.23 -12.01
C SER A 7 -6.98 -0.04 -12.26
N LYS A 8 -5.96 -0.20 -13.11
CA LYS A 8 -5.03 0.88 -13.46
C LYS A 8 -5.78 2.07 -14.09
N LYS A 9 -6.66 1.81 -15.07
CA LYS A 9 -7.49 2.86 -15.69
C LYS A 9 -8.29 3.61 -14.62
N ARG A 10 -8.89 2.88 -13.68
CA ARG A 10 -9.68 3.47 -12.61
C ARG A 10 -8.85 4.36 -11.67
N TRP A 11 -7.66 3.90 -11.28
CA TRP A 11 -6.75 4.72 -10.46
C TRP A 11 -6.24 5.95 -11.22
N ASP A 12 -5.92 5.83 -12.52
CA ASP A 12 -5.57 6.99 -13.34
C ASP A 12 -6.73 8.00 -13.41
N GLU A 13 -7.99 7.55 -13.52
CA GLU A 13 -9.17 8.45 -13.46
C GLU A 13 -9.29 9.17 -12.10
N ILE A 14 -9.10 8.45 -10.99
CA ILE A 14 -9.13 9.02 -9.63
C ILE A 14 -8.03 10.07 -9.47
N PHE A 15 -6.80 9.74 -9.88
CA PHE A 15 -5.67 10.66 -9.78
C PHE A 15 -5.78 11.83 -10.74
N ARG A 16 -6.41 11.70 -11.91
CA ARG A 16 -6.60 12.85 -12.81
C ARG A 16 -7.56 13.90 -12.23
N ASP A 17 -8.52 13.47 -11.42
CA ASP A 17 -9.51 14.34 -10.79
C ASP A 17 -8.94 15.00 -9.51
N GLU A 18 -8.81 16.32 -9.50
CA GLU A 18 -8.23 17.06 -8.36
C GLU A 18 -9.04 16.91 -7.07
N LYS A 19 -10.38 16.86 -7.17
CA LYS A 19 -11.24 16.75 -5.98
C LYS A 19 -11.09 15.36 -5.36
N LYS A 20 -11.08 14.32 -6.19
CA LYS A 20 -10.93 12.93 -5.72
C LYS A 20 -9.52 12.63 -5.25
N SER A 21 -8.52 13.16 -5.94
CA SER A 21 -7.12 12.95 -5.58
C SER A 21 -6.69 13.67 -4.30
N LYS A 22 -7.44 14.70 -3.85
CA LYS A 22 -7.11 15.52 -2.67
C LYS A 22 -6.84 14.68 -1.41
N ILE A 23 -7.57 13.60 -1.18
CA ILE A 23 -7.37 12.71 -0.02
C ILE A 23 -6.02 11.96 -0.05
N PHE A 24 -5.41 11.84 -1.23
CA PHE A 24 -4.11 11.20 -1.45
C PHE A 24 -2.96 12.23 -1.53
N LEU A 25 -3.26 13.54 -1.47
CA LEU A 25 -2.25 14.61 -1.51
C LEU A 25 -1.76 15.00 -0.11
N SER A 26 -2.57 14.77 0.93
CA SER A 26 -2.22 15.15 2.30
C SER A 26 -2.63 14.08 3.32
N GLY A 27 -2.09 14.22 4.54
CA GLY A 27 -2.26 13.25 5.61
C GLY A 27 -1.39 12.01 5.40
N ILE A 28 -0.46 11.77 6.32
CA ILE A 28 0.25 10.49 6.38
C ILE A 28 -0.57 9.48 7.17
N GLN A 29 -0.27 8.19 7.00
CA GLN A 29 -0.85 7.16 7.85
C GLN A 29 -0.44 7.42 9.30
N ASP A 30 -1.35 7.30 10.26
CA ASP A 30 -1.09 7.67 11.67
C ASP A 30 0.09 6.92 12.30
N GLY A 31 0.33 5.67 11.86
CA GLY A 31 1.50 4.89 12.29
C GLY A 31 2.83 5.30 11.65
N MET A 32 2.83 6.17 10.64
CA MET A 32 4.01 6.51 9.84
C MET A 32 5.12 7.19 10.66
N PRO A 33 4.84 8.15 11.56
CA PRO A 33 5.89 8.70 12.43
C PRO A 33 6.54 7.65 13.32
N LYS A 34 5.74 6.73 13.87
CA LYS A 34 6.27 5.66 14.70
C LYS A 34 7.13 4.68 13.90
N PHE A 35 6.70 4.34 12.69
CA PHE A 35 7.47 3.50 11.78
C PHE A 35 8.81 4.17 11.40
N ALA A 36 8.80 5.47 11.07
CA ALA A 36 10.01 6.23 10.78
C ALA A 36 10.97 6.26 11.99
N GLU A 37 10.47 6.45 13.21
CA GLU A 37 11.28 6.38 14.44
C GLU A 37 11.96 5.01 14.61
N ILE A 38 11.21 3.92 14.37
CA ILE A 38 11.76 2.55 14.42
C ILE A 38 12.85 2.37 13.35
N CYS A 39 12.62 2.84 12.12
CA CYS A 39 13.61 2.77 11.05
C CYS A 39 14.89 3.54 11.43
N LYS A 40 14.77 4.76 11.99
CA LYS A 40 15.93 5.54 12.47
C LYS A 40 16.71 4.81 13.56
N LYS A 41 16.02 4.22 14.54
CA LYS A 41 16.66 3.41 15.61
C LYS A 41 17.44 2.22 15.07
N ASN A 42 16.97 1.61 13.98
CA ASN A 42 17.66 0.52 13.30
C ASN A 42 18.71 1.01 12.28
N LYS A 43 18.96 2.32 12.18
CA LYS A 43 19.87 2.94 11.20
C LYS A 43 19.51 2.58 9.75
N PHE A 44 18.24 2.36 9.47
CA PHE A 44 17.74 2.08 8.12
C PHE A 44 17.86 3.33 7.25
N LYS A 45 18.17 3.13 5.97
CA LYS A 45 18.39 4.22 5.01
C LYS A 45 17.39 4.18 3.87
N ARG A 46 17.17 3.00 3.27
CA ARG A 46 16.42 2.85 2.03
C ARG A 46 15.05 2.23 2.26
N ILE A 47 14.00 2.92 1.83
CA ILE A 47 12.60 2.51 1.98
C ILE A 47 11.91 2.44 0.62
N LEU A 48 11.16 1.37 0.38
CA LEU A 48 10.24 1.27 -0.76
C LEU A 48 8.82 1.62 -0.32
N ASP A 49 8.20 2.61 -0.98
CA ASP A 49 6.77 2.88 -0.91
C ASP A 49 6.05 2.16 -2.05
N LEU A 50 5.39 1.05 -1.72
CA LEU A 50 4.73 0.16 -2.66
C LEU A 50 3.27 0.56 -2.87
N ALA A 51 2.89 0.80 -4.12
CA ALA A 51 1.68 1.50 -4.54
C ALA A 51 1.62 2.94 -3.96
N CYS A 52 2.66 3.72 -4.28
CA CYS A 52 2.88 5.04 -3.67
C CYS A 52 1.88 6.13 -4.08
N GLY A 53 1.07 5.89 -5.12
CA GLY A 53 0.11 6.85 -5.65
C GLY A 53 0.75 8.22 -5.92
N SER A 54 0.14 9.27 -5.37
CA SER A 54 0.64 10.65 -5.43
C SER A 54 1.78 10.98 -4.46
N GLY A 55 2.39 9.99 -3.79
CA GLY A 55 3.67 10.17 -3.10
C GLY A 55 3.62 10.87 -1.73
N ARG A 56 2.45 10.99 -1.09
CA ARG A 56 2.34 11.67 0.22
C ARG A 56 3.24 11.07 1.31
N HIS A 57 3.43 9.74 1.31
CA HIS A 57 4.31 9.06 2.28
C HIS A 57 5.79 9.20 1.87
N ILE A 58 6.09 9.17 0.57
CA ILE A 58 7.42 9.51 0.04
C ILE A 58 7.88 10.88 0.53
N LEU A 59 7.06 11.92 0.39
CA LEU A 59 7.42 13.27 0.84
C LEU A 59 7.79 13.32 2.33
N TYR A 60 7.02 12.63 3.16
CA TYR A 60 7.28 12.55 4.60
C TYR A 60 8.58 11.81 4.92
N LEU A 61 8.81 10.66 4.27
CA LEU A 61 9.98 9.82 4.52
C LEU A 61 11.27 10.46 4.00
N VAL A 62 11.24 11.11 2.83
CA VAL A 62 12.40 11.87 2.32
C VAL A 62 12.74 13.03 3.28
N LYS A 63 11.75 13.81 3.72
CA LYS A 63 11.96 14.85 4.74
C LYS A 63 12.45 14.30 6.08
N SER A 64 12.17 13.04 6.36
CA SER A 64 12.64 12.36 7.56
C SER A 64 14.09 11.84 7.45
N GLY A 65 14.73 12.00 6.28
CA GLY A 65 16.13 11.64 6.04
C GLY A 65 16.35 10.27 5.40
N PHE A 66 15.31 9.66 4.83
CA PHE A 66 15.41 8.36 4.14
C PHE A 66 15.63 8.53 2.64
N GLU A 67 16.33 7.58 2.04
CA GLU A 67 16.33 7.35 0.60
C GLU A 67 15.06 6.57 0.24
N VAL A 68 14.20 7.13 -0.61
CA VAL A 68 12.89 6.55 -0.88
C VAL A 68 12.73 6.23 -2.36
N ASN A 69 12.30 5.00 -2.62
CA ASN A 69 11.82 4.57 -3.92
C ASN A 69 10.29 4.44 -3.86
N GLY A 70 9.60 4.91 -4.88
CA GLY A 70 8.17 4.71 -5.08
C GLY A 70 7.90 3.78 -6.26
N LEU A 71 6.97 2.85 -6.09
CA LEU A 71 6.48 2.00 -7.17
C LEU A 71 4.96 2.11 -7.23
N ASP A 72 4.42 2.50 -8.39
CA ASP A 72 2.97 2.52 -8.61
C ASP A 72 2.66 2.25 -10.09
N PHE A 73 1.52 1.63 -10.39
CA PHE A 73 1.12 1.39 -11.78
C PHE A 73 0.41 2.59 -12.43
N SER A 74 0.01 3.60 -11.67
CA SER A 74 -0.75 4.75 -12.15
C SER A 74 0.20 5.79 -12.71
N ASN A 75 0.01 6.11 -13.98
CA ASN A 75 0.77 7.16 -14.64
C ASN A 75 0.44 8.52 -14.02
N GLU A 76 -0.85 8.76 -13.72
CA GLU A 76 -1.32 10.02 -13.15
C GLU A 76 -0.88 10.18 -11.68
N GLY A 77 -0.91 9.10 -10.90
CA GLY A 77 -0.37 9.06 -9.54
C GLY A 77 1.12 9.42 -9.51
N ILE A 78 1.93 8.73 -10.33
CA ILE A 78 3.37 9.01 -10.45
C ILE A 78 3.63 10.43 -10.94
N LYS A 79 2.85 10.94 -11.91
CA LYS A 79 2.97 12.33 -12.39
C LYS A 79 2.74 13.33 -11.25
N LYS A 80 1.73 13.11 -10.41
CA LYS A 80 1.47 13.94 -9.21
C LYS A 80 2.55 13.82 -8.15
N ALA A 81 3.10 12.61 -7.95
CA ALA A 81 4.21 12.40 -7.02
C ALA A 81 5.46 13.18 -7.47
N LYS A 82 5.81 13.12 -8.77
CA LYS A 82 6.90 13.89 -9.37
C LYS A 82 6.72 15.40 -9.16
N SER A 83 5.55 15.92 -9.52
CA SER A 83 5.24 17.34 -9.36
C SER A 83 5.39 17.83 -7.91
N GLN A 84 4.95 17.05 -6.92
CA GLN A 84 5.11 17.42 -5.51
C GLN A 84 6.56 17.35 -5.02
N LEU A 85 7.35 16.39 -5.51
CA LEU A 85 8.78 16.30 -5.21
C LEU A 85 9.52 17.52 -5.78
N GLU A 86 9.25 17.87 -7.04
CA GLU A 86 9.82 19.03 -7.74
C GLU A 86 9.48 20.35 -7.03
N GLU A 87 8.19 20.58 -6.72
CA GLU A 87 7.72 21.77 -6.01
C GLU A 87 8.43 21.96 -4.66
N LYS A 88 8.73 20.86 -3.97
CA LYS A 88 9.34 20.86 -2.63
C LYS A 88 10.86 20.70 -2.66
N LYS A 89 11.47 20.64 -3.85
CA LYS A 89 12.91 20.42 -4.06
C LYS A 89 13.42 19.17 -3.33
N LEU A 90 12.63 18.09 -3.40
CA LEU A 90 12.94 16.78 -2.84
C LEU A 90 13.19 15.77 -3.96
N HIS A 91 13.91 14.69 -3.64
CA HIS A 91 14.24 13.65 -4.60
C HIS A 91 13.81 12.27 -4.09
N ALA A 92 13.23 11.48 -4.98
CA ALA A 92 12.90 10.07 -4.78
C ALA A 92 12.87 9.38 -6.15
N GLU A 93 13.27 8.10 -6.20
CA GLU A 93 13.19 7.31 -7.42
C GLU A 93 11.78 6.77 -7.62
N LEU A 94 11.11 7.13 -8.71
CA LEU A 94 9.73 6.73 -8.98
C LEU A 94 9.65 5.80 -10.18
N VAL A 95 9.02 4.64 -10.00
CA VAL A 95 8.92 3.59 -11.02
C VAL A 95 7.46 3.28 -11.33
N ILE A 96 7.12 3.33 -12.63
CA ILE A 96 5.81 2.90 -13.12
C ILE A 96 5.82 1.38 -13.28
N SER A 97 5.20 0.66 -12.36
CA SER A 97 5.10 -0.79 -12.39
C SER A 97 3.96 -1.30 -11.51
N SER A 98 3.47 -2.49 -11.81
CA SER A 98 2.53 -3.19 -10.93
C SER A 98 3.25 -3.88 -9.78
N MET A 99 2.66 -3.81 -8.58
CA MET A 99 3.10 -4.59 -7.43
C MET A 99 2.70 -6.08 -7.48
N TYR A 100 1.95 -6.51 -8.50
CA TYR A 100 1.51 -7.90 -8.65
C TYR A 100 2.33 -8.71 -9.67
N LYS A 101 3.51 -8.17 -10.04
CA LYS A 101 4.54 -8.82 -10.86
C LYS A 101 5.91 -8.62 -10.21
N LYS A 102 6.96 -9.19 -10.80
CA LYS A 102 8.34 -9.01 -10.34
C LYS A 102 8.69 -7.52 -10.25
N PHE A 103 9.16 -7.08 -9.09
CA PHE A 103 9.60 -5.71 -8.88
C PHE A 103 10.91 -5.48 -9.64
N PRO A 104 11.08 -4.31 -10.28
CA PRO A 104 12.30 -3.96 -11.02
C PRO A 104 13.43 -3.53 -10.07
N TYR A 105 13.67 -4.32 -9.03
CA TYR A 105 14.69 -4.08 -8.00
C TYR A 105 15.47 -5.37 -7.75
N ASN A 106 16.74 -5.20 -7.38
CA ASN A 106 17.59 -6.30 -6.94
C ASN A 106 17.10 -6.90 -5.61
N ASP A 107 17.50 -8.13 -5.35
CA ASP A 107 17.27 -8.79 -4.07
C ASP A 107 17.94 -7.99 -2.95
N LYS A 108 17.33 -8.00 -1.75
CA LYS A 108 17.91 -7.43 -0.53
C LYS A 108 18.37 -5.96 -0.68
N LEU A 109 17.59 -5.16 -1.39
CA LEU A 109 17.89 -3.76 -1.65
C LEU A 109 17.39 -2.82 -0.55
N PHE A 110 16.20 -3.10 -0.01
CA PHE A 110 15.50 -2.18 0.90
C PHE A 110 15.67 -2.60 2.36
N ASP A 111 15.88 -1.62 3.22
CA ASP A 111 15.82 -1.84 4.67
C ASP A 111 14.37 -1.99 5.14
N ALA A 112 13.43 -1.28 4.50
CA ALA A 112 12.02 -1.44 4.77
C ALA A 112 11.12 -1.24 3.55
N VAL A 113 9.91 -1.81 3.61
CA VAL A 113 8.85 -1.64 2.61
C VAL A 113 7.57 -1.18 3.31
N ILE A 114 6.93 -0.14 2.79
CA ILE A 114 5.58 0.24 3.21
C ILE A 114 4.59 -0.10 2.10
N CYS A 115 3.38 -0.53 2.47
CA CYS A 115 2.27 -0.67 1.52
C CYS A 115 0.97 -0.30 2.24
N ILE A 116 0.56 0.95 2.06
CA ILE A 116 -0.50 1.57 2.85
C ILE A 116 -1.79 1.54 2.04
N ARG A 117 -2.80 0.82 2.56
CA ARG A 117 -4.16 0.74 1.99
C ARG A 117 -4.19 0.30 0.52
N ALA A 118 -3.25 -0.54 0.10
CA ALA A 118 -3.13 -0.91 -1.32
C ALA A 118 -3.05 -2.42 -1.60
N ILE A 119 -2.32 -3.19 -0.78
CA ILE A 119 -2.00 -4.60 -1.09
C ILE A 119 -3.22 -5.52 -1.28
N HIS A 120 -4.40 -5.10 -0.80
CA HIS A 120 -5.62 -5.89 -0.86
C HIS A 120 -6.37 -5.77 -2.20
N HIS A 121 -5.93 -4.93 -3.14
CA HIS A 121 -6.64 -4.66 -4.39
C HIS A 121 -6.42 -5.72 -5.49
N ASN A 122 -6.55 -7.02 -5.18
CA ASN A 122 -6.49 -8.10 -6.17
C ASN A 122 -7.02 -9.43 -5.60
N LEU A 123 -6.96 -10.48 -6.43
CA LEU A 123 -7.08 -11.87 -5.98
C LEU A 123 -5.93 -12.26 -5.06
N ILE A 124 -6.18 -13.14 -4.09
CA ILE A 124 -5.16 -13.63 -3.15
C ILE A 124 -3.93 -14.23 -3.86
N SER A 125 -4.12 -14.87 -5.01
CA SER A 125 -3.01 -15.43 -5.80
C SER A 125 -2.02 -14.35 -6.28
N LYS A 126 -2.53 -13.17 -6.65
CA LYS A 126 -1.71 -12.01 -7.03
C LYS A 126 -1.10 -11.31 -5.83
N ILE A 127 -1.85 -11.21 -4.72
CA ILE A 127 -1.34 -10.64 -3.47
C ILE A 127 -0.14 -11.45 -2.95
N ARG A 128 -0.19 -12.78 -3.05
CA ARG A 128 0.95 -13.64 -2.69
C ARG A 128 2.20 -13.40 -3.53
N ILE A 129 2.06 -12.98 -4.80
CA ILE A 129 3.20 -12.56 -5.63
C ILE A 129 3.82 -11.30 -5.04
N ALA A 130 3.00 -10.30 -4.68
CA ALA A 130 3.47 -9.08 -4.04
C ALA A 130 4.19 -9.37 -2.71
N ILE A 131 3.64 -10.23 -1.86
CA ILE A 131 4.27 -10.63 -0.58
C ILE A 131 5.64 -11.28 -0.83
N LYS A 132 5.74 -12.23 -1.77
CA LYS A 132 7.02 -12.85 -2.13
C LYS A 132 8.05 -11.85 -2.66
N GLU A 133 7.62 -10.89 -3.47
CA GLU A 133 8.51 -9.85 -3.97
C GLU A 133 8.95 -8.89 -2.86
N ILE A 134 8.06 -8.55 -1.91
CA ILE A 134 8.42 -7.80 -0.70
C ILE A 134 9.50 -8.54 0.08
N GLU A 135 9.34 -9.84 0.31
CA GLU A 135 10.34 -10.69 0.98
C GLU A 135 11.68 -10.68 0.22
N ARG A 136 11.65 -10.81 -1.11
CA ARG A 136 12.85 -10.84 -1.97
C ARG A 136 13.64 -9.53 -1.91
N VAL A 137 12.97 -8.39 -2.01
CA VAL A 137 13.64 -7.07 -2.09
C VAL A 137 14.06 -6.54 -0.73
N LEU A 138 13.54 -7.10 0.37
CA LEU A 138 13.96 -6.73 1.72
C LEU A 138 15.32 -7.34 2.08
N LYS A 139 16.15 -6.54 2.74
CA LYS A 139 17.35 -7.03 3.43
C LYS A 139 16.96 -7.98 4.58
N PRO A 140 17.89 -8.85 5.02
CA PRO A 140 17.70 -9.59 6.27
C PRO A 140 17.37 -8.64 7.43
N ASN A 141 16.42 -9.01 8.29
CA ASN A 141 15.87 -8.18 9.36
C ASN A 141 15.11 -6.92 8.91
N GLY A 142 14.84 -6.76 7.61
CA GLY A 142 14.09 -5.64 7.07
C GLY A 142 12.65 -5.59 7.60
N LEU A 143 12.07 -4.40 7.58
CA LEU A 143 10.74 -4.15 8.14
C LEU A 143 9.68 -3.96 7.04
N ILE A 144 8.45 -4.37 7.36
CA ILE A 144 7.26 -3.99 6.60
C ILE A 144 6.34 -3.13 7.45
N PHE A 145 5.66 -2.17 6.81
CA PHE A 145 4.48 -1.51 7.37
C PHE A 145 3.31 -1.62 6.40
N ILE A 146 2.31 -2.40 6.79
CA ILE A 146 1.18 -2.74 5.93
C ILE A 146 -0.13 -2.29 6.58
N THR A 147 -1.05 -1.78 5.76
CA THR A 147 -2.43 -1.54 6.19
C THR A 147 -3.45 -2.11 5.21
N VAL A 148 -4.51 -2.73 5.74
CA VAL A 148 -5.63 -3.27 4.95
C VAL A 148 -6.97 -3.01 5.63
N PRO A 149 -8.07 -2.83 4.88
CA PRO A 149 -9.38 -2.60 5.49
C PRO A 149 -9.80 -3.76 6.40
N LYS A 150 -10.25 -3.44 7.62
CA LYS A 150 -10.97 -4.41 8.46
C LYS A 150 -12.43 -4.41 8.04
N LYS A 151 -12.96 -5.56 7.63
CA LYS A 151 -14.39 -5.71 7.36
C LYS A 151 -15.16 -5.34 8.63
N ARG A 152 -15.94 -4.26 8.57
CA ARG A 152 -16.90 -3.88 9.61
C ARG A 152 -17.98 -4.94 9.70
N SER A 153 -18.45 -5.24 10.91
CA SER A 153 -19.58 -6.15 11.06
C SER A 153 -20.82 -5.55 10.36
N LYS A 154 -21.78 -6.37 9.89
CA LYS A 154 -23.00 -5.83 9.26
C LYS A 154 -23.77 -4.86 10.17
N LYS A 155 -23.59 -4.98 11.49
CA LYS A 155 -24.18 -4.08 12.50
C LYS A 155 -23.49 -2.71 12.55
N GLU A 156 -22.25 -2.59 12.07
CA GLU A 156 -21.41 -1.38 12.10
C GLU A 156 -21.38 -0.58 10.77
N VAL A 157 -22.06 -1.07 9.73
CA VAL A 157 -22.11 -0.40 8.41
C VAL A 157 -23.42 0.39 8.31
N PRO A 158 -23.39 1.73 8.17
CA PRO A 158 -24.59 2.53 7.94
C PRO A 158 -25.36 1.99 6.73
N LYS A 159 -26.69 1.90 6.81
CA LYS A 159 -27.55 1.33 5.75
C LYS A 159 -27.33 2.00 4.39
N GLU A 160 -27.05 3.29 4.38
CA GLU A 160 -26.74 4.10 3.19
C GLU A 160 -25.41 3.74 2.49
N ARG A 161 -24.48 3.07 3.20
CA ARG A 161 -23.17 2.62 2.70
C ARG A 161 -23.15 1.16 2.27
N GLN A 162 -24.31 0.53 2.06
CA GLN A 162 -24.37 -0.73 1.32
C GLN A 162 -24.04 -0.47 -0.15
N PHE A 163 -22.76 -0.18 -0.44
CA PHE A 163 -22.28 -0.33 -1.81
C PHE A 163 -22.57 -1.78 -2.18
N GLY A 164 -23.38 -1.98 -3.22
CA GLY A 164 -23.57 -3.31 -3.77
C GLY A 164 -22.18 -3.90 -4.02
N ILE A 165 -21.89 -5.04 -3.41
CA ILE A 165 -20.65 -5.78 -3.66
C ILE A 165 -21.00 -7.01 -4.48
N LYS A 166 -20.15 -7.35 -5.44
CA LYS A 166 -20.23 -8.62 -6.17
C LYS A 166 -18.99 -9.44 -5.86
N TYR A 167 -19.17 -10.60 -5.25
CA TYR A 167 -18.08 -11.54 -5.07
C TYR A 167 -17.65 -12.11 -6.44
N ILE A 168 -16.37 -12.06 -6.72
CA ILE A 168 -15.77 -12.58 -7.95
C ILE A 168 -14.83 -13.76 -7.68
N ALA A 169 -14.47 -13.99 -6.41
CA ALA A 169 -13.75 -15.17 -5.92
C ALA A 169 -13.94 -15.33 -4.40
N SER A 170 -13.40 -16.40 -3.82
CA SER A 170 -13.40 -16.58 -2.37
C SER A 170 -12.73 -15.40 -1.67
N ARG A 171 -13.49 -14.68 -0.84
CA ARG A 171 -13.10 -13.45 -0.14
C ARG A 171 -12.69 -12.28 -1.03
N THR A 172 -12.81 -12.36 -2.36
CA THR A 172 -12.60 -11.22 -3.25
C THR A 172 -13.92 -10.73 -3.83
N TYR A 173 -14.15 -9.43 -3.72
CA TYR A 173 -15.32 -8.76 -4.28
C TYR A 173 -14.91 -7.52 -5.07
N ILE A 174 -15.81 -7.03 -5.91
CA ILE A 174 -15.75 -5.70 -6.51
C ILE A 174 -16.87 -4.85 -5.94
N ILE A 175 -16.65 -3.54 -5.89
CA ILE A 175 -17.67 -2.56 -5.53
C ILE A 175 -18.43 -2.16 -6.80
N LEU A 176 -19.77 -2.14 -6.75
CA LEU A 176 -20.62 -1.87 -7.92
C LEU A 176 -20.83 -0.37 -8.20
N GLY A 177 -20.40 0.52 -7.30
CA GLY A 177 -20.52 1.96 -7.43
C GLY A 177 -19.47 2.73 -6.61
N GLY A 178 -19.37 4.04 -6.82
CA GLY A 178 -18.39 4.90 -6.15
C GLY A 178 -17.03 4.98 -6.87
N GLU A 179 -16.05 5.58 -6.20
CA GLU A 179 -14.73 5.85 -6.77
C GLU A 179 -13.96 4.58 -7.10
N GLU A 180 -14.05 3.54 -6.28
CA GLU A 180 -13.35 2.27 -6.51
C GLU A 180 -14.23 1.22 -7.23
N LYS A 181 -15.20 1.68 -8.03
CA LYS A 181 -16.05 0.80 -8.84
C LYS A 181 -15.20 -0.16 -9.69
N ASP A 182 -15.58 -1.44 -9.67
CA ASP A 182 -14.94 -2.56 -10.39
C ASP A 182 -13.50 -2.89 -9.97
N VAL A 183 -12.91 -2.16 -9.02
CA VAL A 183 -11.62 -2.52 -8.43
C VAL A 183 -11.81 -3.75 -7.52
N PRO A 184 -11.01 -4.81 -7.65
CA PRO A 184 -11.07 -5.95 -6.74
C PRO A 184 -10.62 -5.59 -5.32
N HIS A 185 -11.23 -6.19 -4.30
CA HIS A 185 -10.84 -6.11 -2.90
C HIS A 185 -10.83 -7.50 -2.26
N TYR A 186 -9.68 -7.92 -1.75
CA TYR A 186 -9.57 -9.11 -0.91
C TYR A 186 -9.86 -8.78 0.54
N SER A 187 -10.83 -9.50 1.13
CA SER A 187 -11.25 -9.32 2.52
C SER A 187 -10.36 -10.12 3.48
N PHE A 188 -9.37 -9.44 4.04
CA PHE A 188 -8.54 -9.95 5.13
C PHE A 188 -9.30 -10.03 6.47
N ASN A 189 -8.91 -11.00 7.29
CA ASN A 189 -9.15 -10.99 8.72
C ASN A 189 -7.81 -11.19 9.44
N LYS A 190 -7.80 -11.03 10.77
CA LYS A 190 -6.57 -11.17 11.58
C LYS A 190 -5.86 -12.51 11.32
N LYS A 191 -6.58 -13.65 11.36
CA LYS A 191 -5.99 -14.98 11.12
C LYS A 191 -5.30 -15.10 9.75
N LEU A 192 -5.91 -14.56 8.70
CA LEU A 192 -5.34 -14.57 7.35
C LEU A 192 -4.11 -13.67 7.26
N LEU A 193 -4.09 -12.51 7.94
CA LEU A 193 -2.89 -11.66 7.96
C LEU A 193 -1.69 -12.38 8.57
N TYR A 194 -1.86 -13.04 9.72
CA TYR A 194 -0.79 -13.83 10.32
C TYR A 194 -0.36 -15.02 9.44
N LYS A 195 -1.30 -15.61 8.69
CA LYS A 195 -0.99 -16.72 7.77
C LYS A 195 -0.21 -16.25 6.54
N GLU A 196 -0.71 -15.24 5.85
CA GLU A 196 -0.15 -14.80 4.56
C GLU A 196 1.18 -14.06 4.75
N PHE A 197 1.39 -13.41 5.90
CA PHE A 197 2.66 -12.78 6.28
C PHE A 197 3.44 -13.65 7.29
N GLY A 198 3.33 -14.98 7.20
CA GLY A 198 3.94 -15.91 8.17
C GLY A 198 5.47 -15.83 8.28
N ASN A 199 6.14 -15.40 7.19
CA ASN A 199 7.58 -15.14 7.17
C ASN A 199 7.99 -13.85 7.89
N PHE A 200 7.03 -13.09 8.42
CA PHE A 200 7.28 -11.90 9.21
C PHE A 200 6.94 -12.17 10.69
N GLU A 201 7.83 -11.75 11.57
CA GLU A 201 7.52 -11.58 12.98
C GLU A 201 6.75 -10.26 13.15
N ILE A 202 5.45 -10.35 13.43
CA ILE A 202 4.62 -9.15 13.66
C ILE A 202 4.95 -8.56 15.03
N GLN A 203 5.65 -7.43 15.03
CA GLN A 203 6.10 -6.73 16.23
C GLN A 203 5.04 -5.79 16.79
N LYS A 204 4.21 -5.22 15.92
CA LYS A 204 3.10 -4.34 16.30
C LYS A 204 1.90 -4.65 15.42
N PHE A 205 0.71 -4.69 16.02
CA PHE A 205 -0.56 -4.89 15.33
C PHE A 205 -1.63 -4.05 16.01
N TRP A 206 -2.34 -3.20 15.27
CA TRP A 206 -3.42 -2.37 15.80
C TRP A 206 -4.50 -2.13 14.74
N ILE A 207 -5.57 -1.44 15.13
CA ILE A 207 -6.61 -0.96 14.22
C ILE A 207 -6.58 0.57 14.29
N ASP A 208 -6.53 1.23 13.13
CA ASP A 208 -6.59 2.70 13.06
C ASP A 208 -8.02 3.23 13.16
N ASP A 209 -8.18 4.55 13.30
CA ASP A 209 -9.48 5.22 13.42
C ASP A 209 -10.35 5.08 12.16
N LEU A 210 -9.71 4.79 11.02
CA LEU A 210 -10.38 4.49 9.76
C LEU A 210 -10.82 3.01 9.66
N VAL A 211 -10.56 2.21 10.69
CA VAL A 211 -10.89 0.77 10.78
C VAL A 211 -10.11 -0.06 9.76
N HIS A 212 -8.79 0.14 9.71
CA HIS A 212 -7.85 -0.71 8.99
C HIS A 212 -7.01 -1.52 9.97
N TYR A 213 -6.78 -2.79 9.65
CA TYR A 213 -5.69 -3.51 10.29
C TYR A 213 -4.37 -2.88 9.87
N CYS A 214 -3.55 -2.53 10.85
CA CYS A 214 -2.23 -1.96 10.67
C CYS A 214 -1.21 -2.84 11.39
N PHE A 215 -0.08 -3.13 10.76
CA PHE A 215 0.98 -3.88 11.42
C PHE A 215 2.38 -3.55 10.91
N ILE A 216 3.33 -3.61 11.84
CA ILE A 216 4.76 -3.57 11.55
C ILE A 216 5.30 -4.98 11.77
N GLY A 217 5.89 -5.55 10.72
CA GLY A 217 6.48 -6.88 10.73
C GLY A 217 7.98 -6.83 10.42
N LYS A 218 8.74 -7.73 11.02
CA LYS A 218 10.17 -7.92 10.73
C LYS A 218 10.36 -9.22 9.96
N LEU A 219 11.06 -9.18 8.83
CA LEU A 219 11.34 -10.39 8.06
C LEU A 219 12.16 -11.37 8.92
N ARG A 220 11.65 -12.59 9.07
CA ARG A 220 12.36 -13.68 9.76
C ARG A 220 13.61 -14.05 8.95
N LYS A 221 14.67 -14.43 9.66
CA LYS A 221 15.91 -14.92 9.03
C LYS A 221 15.67 -16.21 8.28
#